data_AF-X1K1J1-F1
#
_entry.id   AF-X1K1J1-F1
#
_cell.length_a   1.000
_cell.length_b   1.000
_cell.length_c   1.000
_cell.angle_alpha   90.00
_cell.angle_beta   90.00
_cell.angle_gamma   90.00
#
_symmetry.space_group_name_H-M   'P 1'
#
loop_
_entity.id
_entity.type
_entity.pdbx_description
1 polymer ?
#
loop_
_entity_poly.entity_id
_entity_poly.type
_entity_poly.pdbx_seq_one_letter_code
_entity_poly.pdbx_strand_id
1 'polypeptide(L)'
;AAYLIIKNITKEKAAIIRDLAKQCDSMPSVDKKYASQFYEKHMELHRFLIKCTNNSILLKEFDRLNVRQILFQSAKVTWAKRIENWEHWHRDLVEEILSGDPQRAQEAMHRHIQHGLRYDLENFE
;
A
#
# COMPACT_ATOMS: atom_id res chain seq x y z
N ALA A 1 -5.37 2.21 11.41
CA ALA A 1 -4.04 2.81 11.15
C ALA A 1 -4.13 4.27 10.71
N ALA A 2 -4.99 4.62 9.73
CA ALA A 2 -5.22 6.01 9.25
C ALA A 2 -5.17 7.09 10.34
N TYR A 3 -6.03 6.98 11.35
CA TYR A 3 -6.09 7.93 12.46
C TYR A 3 -4.74 8.13 13.18
N LEU A 4 -4.01 7.04 13.44
CA LEU A 4 -2.70 7.11 14.09
C LEU A 4 -1.61 7.68 13.16
N ILE A 5 -1.75 7.52 11.85
CA ILE A 5 -0.84 8.14 10.88
C ILE A 5 -1.04 9.64 10.92
N ILE A 6 -2.29 10.13 10.78
CA ILE A 6 -2.62 11.55 10.82
C ILE A 6 -2.10 12.20 12.11
N LYS A 7 -2.30 11.55 13.25
CA LYS A 7 -1.86 12.10 14.55
C LYS A 7 -0.35 12.27 14.68
N ASN A 8 0.45 11.46 13.98
CA ASN A 8 1.89 11.36 14.18
C ASN A 8 2.73 11.78 12.96
N ILE A 9 2.08 12.20 11.88
CA ILE A 9 2.75 12.55 10.63
C ILE A 9 3.52 13.86 10.80
N THR A 10 4.79 13.85 10.37
CA THR A 10 5.63 15.07 10.27
C THR A 10 5.76 15.48 8.82
N LYS A 11 6.25 16.71 8.58
CA LYS A 11 6.55 17.15 7.21
C LYS A 11 7.57 16.26 6.51
N GLU A 12 8.60 15.78 7.21
CA GLU A 12 9.57 14.84 6.60
C GLU A 12 8.92 13.51 6.27
N LYS A 13 8.14 12.92 7.19
CA LYS A 13 7.43 11.65 6.96
C LYS A 13 6.45 11.76 5.80
N ALA A 14 5.74 12.89 5.68
CA ALA A 14 4.82 13.15 4.58
C ALA A 14 5.55 13.22 3.23
N ALA A 15 6.71 13.88 3.17
CA ALA A 15 7.54 13.92 1.96
C ALA A 15 8.01 12.52 1.55
N ILE A 16 8.46 11.71 2.52
CA ILE A 16 8.91 10.33 2.26
C ILE A 16 7.75 9.46 1.75
N ILE A 17 6.57 9.53 2.36
CA ILE A 17 5.41 8.74 1.92
C ILE A 17 4.99 9.11 0.50
N ARG A 18 4.98 10.40 0.16
CA ARG A 18 4.68 10.85 -1.21
C ARG A 18 5.68 10.30 -2.22
N ASP A 19 6.96 10.33 -1.89
CA ASP A 19 8.00 9.81 -2.77
C ASP A 19 7.86 8.29 -2.97
N LEU A 20 7.63 7.53 -1.90
CA LEU A 20 7.39 6.09 -1.98
C LEU A 20 6.14 5.75 -2.81
N ALA A 21 5.04 6.48 -2.63
CA ALA A 21 3.83 6.29 -3.42
C ALA A 21 4.06 6.60 -4.90
N LYS A 22 4.79 7.67 -5.21
CA LYS A 22 5.20 8.00 -6.58
C LYS A 22 6.06 6.89 -7.18
N GLN A 23 7.01 6.33 -6.44
CA GLN A 23 7.85 5.22 -6.92
C GLN A 23 7.03 3.98 -7.24
N CYS A 24 6.03 3.65 -6.42
CA CYS A 24 5.12 2.52 -6.68
C CYS A 24 4.31 2.74 -7.96
N ASP A 25 3.65 3.91 -8.08
CA ASP A 25 2.73 4.21 -9.18
C ASP A 25 3.45 4.47 -10.52
N SER A 26 4.74 4.80 -10.50
CA SER A 26 5.53 5.05 -11.73
C SER A 26 6.10 3.76 -12.35
N MET A 27 5.96 2.60 -11.71
CA MET A 27 6.45 1.34 -12.26
C MET A 27 5.47 0.75 -13.28
N PRO A 28 5.94 0.16 -14.39
CA PRO A 28 5.08 -0.52 -15.34
C PRO A 28 4.48 -1.78 -14.70
N SER A 29 3.23 -1.70 -14.24
CA SER A 29 2.55 -2.78 -13.51
C SER A 29 2.24 -4.01 -14.38
N VAL A 30 2.18 -3.84 -15.70
CA VAL A 30 1.81 -4.89 -16.66
C VAL A 30 2.97 -5.76 -17.15
N ASP A 31 4.22 -5.40 -16.87
CA ASP A 31 5.38 -6.20 -17.29
C ASP A 31 5.90 -7.05 -16.13
N LYS A 32 5.81 -8.38 -16.31
CA LYS A 32 6.27 -9.40 -15.34
C LYS A 32 7.72 -9.20 -14.90
N LYS A 33 8.56 -8.58 -15.74
CA LYS A 33 9.95 -8.24 -15.40
C LYS A 33 10.03 -7.32 -14.17
N TYR A 34 9.05 -6.43 -14.00
CA TYR A 34 9.01 -5.45 -12.92
C TYR A 34 8.19 -5.92 -11.71
N ALA A 35 7.49 -7.05 -11.81
CA ALA A 35 6.61 -7.52 -10.74
C ALA A 35 7.30 -7.66 -9.37
N SER A 36 8.56 -8.15 -9.33
CA SER A 36 9.31 -8.25 -8.07
C SER A 36 9.66 -6.86 -7.50
N GLN A 37 10.09 -5.93 -8.36
CA GLN A 37 10.46 -4.57 -7.96
C GLN A 37 9.23 -3.78 -7.48
N PHE A 38 8.12 -3.93 -8.20
CA PHE A 38 6.84 -3.34 -7.80
C PHE A 38 6.42 -3.87 -6.42
N TYR A 39 6.47 -5.18 -6.20
CA TYR A 39 6.14 -5.78 -4.91
C TYR A 39 7.01 -5.23 -3.77
N GLU A 40 8.33 -5.14 -3.98
CA GLU A 40 9.26 -4.59 -2.99
C GLU A 40 8.90 -3.14 -2.64
N LYS A 41 8.60 -2.30 -3.64
CA LYS A 41 8.20 -0.91 -3.40
C LYS A 41 6.83 -0.77 -2.74
N HIS A 42 5.86 -1.57 -3.15
CA HIS A 42 4.55 -1.63 -2.53
C HIS A 42 4.68 -2.01 -1.03
N MET A 43 5.47 -3.04 -0.71
CA MET A 43 5.76 -3.40 0.68
C MET A 43 6.53 -2.33 1.45
N GLU A 44 7.48 -1.65 0.80
CA GLU A 44 8.22 -0.53 1.40
C GLU A 44 7.28 0.60 1.82
N LEU A 45 6.35 0.99 0.93
CA LEU A 45 5.33 2.01 1.22
C LEU A 45 4.43 1.59 2.39
N HIS A 46 3.84 0.41 2.33
CA HIS A 46 2.93 -0.06 3.39
C HIS A 46 3.64 -0.16 4.74
N ARG A 47 4.87 -0.70 4.78
CA ARG A 47 5.68 -0.75 6.00
C ARG A 47 5.94 0.66 6.54
N PHE A 48 6.24 1.63 5.68
CA PHE A 48 6.50 3.01 6.10
C PHE A 48 5.23 3.70 6.65
N LEU A 49 4.06 3.47 6.05
CA LEU A 49 2.78 3.94 6.57
C LEU A 49 2.53 3.40 7.99
N ILE A 50 2.80 2.11 8.23
CA ILE A 50 2.67 1.54 9.57
C ILE A 50 3.69 2.13 10.55
N LYS A 51 4.95 2.35 10.14
CA LYS A 51 5.95 3.05 10.97
C LYS A 51 5.49 4.45 11.36
N CYS A 52 4.77 5.15 10.49
CA CYS A 52 4.23 6.49 10.80
C CYS A 52 3.21 6.48 11.94
N THR A 53 2.58 5.34 12.26
CA THR A 53 1.68 5.22 13.42
C THR A 53 2.40 5.31 14.77
N ASN A 54 3.74 5.22 14.80
CA ASN A 54 4.54 5.07 16.02
C ASN A 54 4.05 3.94 16.96
N ASN A 55 3.40 2.91 16.40
CA ASN A 55 2.85 1.78 17.16
C ASN A 55 3.61 0.49 16.82
N SER A 56 4.44 0.03 17.74
CA SER A 56 5.29 -1.16 17.57
C SER A 56 4.48 -2.45 17.44
N ILE A 57 3.31 -2.53 18.05
CA ILE A 57 2.41 -3.68 17.93
C ILE A 57 1.87 -3.76 16.50
N LEU A 58 1.40 -2.64 15.94
CA LEU A 58 0.95 -2.61 14.54
C LEU A 58 2.06 -2.97 13.56
N LEU A 59 3.29 -2.52 13.80
CA LEU A 59 4.43 -2.89 12.95
C LEU A 59 4.73 -4.39 13.02
N LYS A 60 4.70 -4.98 14.22
CA LYS A 60 4.91 -6.42 14.41
C LYS A 60 3.82 -7.26 13.74
N GLU A 61 2.56 -6.82 13.84
CA GLU A 61 1.44 -7.51 13.19
C GLU A 61 1.49 -7.38 11.67
N PHE A 62 1.88 -6.21 11.14
CA PHE A 62 2.14 -6.04 9.71
C PHE A 62 3.20 -7.03 9.21
N ASP A 63 4.31 -7.16 9.93
CA ASP A 63 5.38 -8.10 9.57
C ASP A 63 4.90 -9.56 9.57
N ARG A 64 4.08 -9.93 10.56
CA ARG A 64 3.50 -11.28 10.66
C ARG A 64 2.53 -11.59 9.53
N LEU A 65 1.69 -10.63 9.14
CA LEU A 65 0.76 -10.78 8.03
C LEU A 65 1.47 -10.81 6.67
N ASN A 66 2.53 -10.01 6.49
CA ASN A 66 3.32 -10.00 5.27
C ASN A 66 3.98 -11.37 5.00
N VAL A 67 4.50 -12.05 6.03
CA VAL A 67 5.02 -13.42 5.87
C VAL A 67 3.94 -14.36 5.34
N ARG A 68 2.70 -14.25 5.82
CA ARG A 68 1.58 -15.04 5.27
C ARG A 68 1.29 -14.65 3.83
N GLN A 69 1.27 -13.36 3.53
CA GLN A 69 1.05 -12.86 2.18
C GLN A 69 2.08 -13.42 1.19
N ILE A 70 3.37 -13.44 1.54
CA ILE A 70 4.44 -14.05 0.73
C ILE A 70 4.21 -15.55 0.51
N LEU A 71 3.73 -16.27 1.53
CA LEU A 71 3.52 -17.71 1.46
C LEU A 71 2.27 -18.11 0.66
N PHE A 72 1.23 -17.28 0.67
CA PHE A 72 -0.05 -17.56 0.00
C PHE A 72 -0.22 -16.83 -1.33
N GLN A 73 0.49 -15.74 -1.57
CA GLN A 73 0.44 -14.98 -2.82
C GLN A 73 1.72 -15.20 -3.62
N SER A 74 1.61 -15.90 -4.76
CA SER A 74 2.46 -15.55 -5.89
C SER A 74 1.96 -14.22 -6.45
N ALA A 75 2.24 -13.10 -5.77
CA ALA A 75 1.92 -11.76 -6.28
C ALA A 75 2.47 -11.55 -7.72
N LYS A 76 3.53 -12.29 -8.08
CA LYS A 76 4.06 -12.37 -9.45
C LYS A 76 3.09 -12.88 -10.52
N VAL A 77 2.08 -13.68 -10.16
CA VAL A 77 1.13 -14.31 -11.10
C VAL A 77 -0.16 -13.50 -11.21
N THR A 78 -0.67 -12.98 -10.09
CA THR A 78 -1.94 -12.25 -10.03
C THR A 78 -1.82 -10.83 -10.62
N TRP A 79 -0.74 -10.12 -10.30
CA TRP A 79 -0.62 -8.69 -10.61
C TRP A 79 -0.29 -8.43 -12.09
N ALA A 80 0.08 -9.49 -12.82
CA ALA A 80 0.32 -9.48 -14.26
C ALA A 80 -0.96 -9.66 -15.10
N LYS A 81 -2.12 -9.96 -14.48
CA LYS A 81 -3.41 -10.04 -15.17
C LYS A 81 -4.06 -8.65 -15.13
N ARG A 82 -4.19 -8.02 -16.31
CA ARG A 82 -4.88 -6.75 -16.62
C ARG A 82 -5.48 -6.04 -15.40
N ILE A 83 -4.72 -5.11 -14.83
CA ILE A 83 -5.26 -4.21 -13.80
C ILE A 83 -5.44 -2.82 -14.40
N GLU A 84 -6.67 -2.32 -14.37
CA GLU A 84 -7.00 -0.95 -14.78
C GLU A 84 -6.42 0.06 -13.78
N ASN A 85 -5.73 1.08 -14.29
CA ASN A 85 -5.40 2.33 -13.60
C ASN A 85 -4.70 2.26 -12.22
N TRP A 86 -3.54 1.61 -12.14
CA TRP A 86 -2.61 1.82 -11.01
C TRP A 86 -1.94 3.20 -10.98
N GLU A 87 -2.08 3.99 -12.04
CA GLU A 87 -1.23 5.18 -12.27
C GLU A 87 -1.31 6.21 -11.12
N HIS A 88 -2.40 6.31 -10.37
CA HIS A 88 -2.49 7.24 -9.24
C HIS A 88 -2.89 6.59 -7.92
N TRP A 89 -2.90 5.27 -7.87
CA TRP A 89 -3.56 4.51 -6.83
C TRP A 89 -2.99 4.76 -5.42
N HIS A 90 -1.66 4.72 -5.27
CA HIS A 90 -1.04 5.00 -3.97
C HIS A 90 -0.92 6.50 -3.72
N ARG A 91 -0.69 7.30 -4.77
CA ARG A 91 -0.61 8.76 -4.65
C ARG A 91 -1.92 9.35 -4.11
N ASP A 92 -3.06 8.93 -4.63
CA ASP A 92 -4.37 9.39 -4.19
C ASP A 92 -4.65 8.97 -2.75
N LEU A 93 -4.35 7.71 -2.38
CA LEU A 93 -4.45 7.25 -0.99
C LEU A 93 -3.64 8.14 -0.04
N VAL A 94 -2.40 8.46 -0.43
CA VAL A 94 -1.50 9.26 0.38
C VAL A 94 -2.02 10.67 0.56
N GLU A 95 -2.51 11.32 -0.49
CA GLU A 95 -3.08 12.67 -0.36
C GLU A 95 -4.35 12.68 0.50
N GLU A 96 -5.20 11.66 0.41
CA GLU A 96 -6.35 11.53 1.31
C GLU A 96 -5.93 11.39 2.78
N ILE A 97 -4.88 10.60 3.08
CA ILE A 97 -4.31 10.50 4.42
C ILE A 97 -3.71 11.83 4.88
N LEU A 98 -2.96 12.50 4.00
CA LEU A 98 -2.25 13.75 4.30
C LEU A 98 -3.16 14.98 4.36
N SER A 99 -4.42 14.86 3.94
CA SER A 99 -5.44 15.90 4.14
C SER A 99 -5.68 16.23 5.62
N GLY A 100 -5.34 15.29 6.51
CA GLY A 100 -5.54 15.42 7.95
C GLY A 100 -6.97 15.12 8.41
N ASP A 101 -7.89 14.79 7.49
CA ASP A 101 -9.27 14.40 7.79
C ASP A 101 -9.33 12.89 8.14
N PRO A 102 -9.67 12.53 9.40
CA PRO A 102 -9.71 11.13 9.83
C PRO A 102 -10.71 10.28 9.07
N GLN A 103 -11.86 10.84 8.69
CA GLN A 103 -12.91 10.11 7.99
C GLN A 103 -12.47 9.81 6.56
N ARG A 104 -12.02 10.83 5.83
CA ARG A 104 -11.51 10.69 4.46
C ARG A 104 -10.36 9.67 4.38
N ALA A 105 -9.41 9.75 5.31
CA ALA A 105 -8.29 8.83 5.36
C ALA A 105 -8.72 7.38 5.63
N GLN A 106 -9.71 7.17 6.50
CA GLN A 106 -10.24 5.85 6.80
C GLN A 106 -10.99 5.26 5.60
N GLU A 107 -11.84 6.05 4.95
CA GLU A 107 -12.58 5.64 3.76
C GLU A 107 -11.63 5.32 2.60
N ALA A 108 -10.60 6.15 2.39
CA ALA A 108 -9.58 5.92 1.37
C ALA A 108 -8.79 4.63 1.64
N MET A 109 -8.35 4.39 2.89
CA MET A 109 -7.70 3.12 3.26
C MET A 109 -8.61 1.92 3.04
N HIS A 110 -9.91 2.04 3.34
CA HIS A 110 -10.86 0.95 3.16
C HIS A 110 -11.04 0.60 1.68
N ARG A 111 -11.30 1.61 0.83
CA ARG A 111 -11.38 1.44 -0.62
C ARG A 111 -10.10 0.82 -1.18
N HIS A 112 -8.95 1.27 -0.68
CA HIS A 112 -7.65 0.77 -1.12
C HIS A 112 -7.49 -0.74 -0.85
N ILE A 113 -7.81 -1.17 0.37
CA ILE A 113 -7.72 -2.58 0.77
C ILE A 113 -8.72 -3.44 -0.01
N GLN A 114 -9.96 -2.97 -0.16
CA GLN A 114 -11.01 -3.72 -0.88
C GLN A 114 -10.66 -3.97 -2.35
N HIS A 115 -10.08 -2.97 -3.01
CA HIS A 115 -9.66 -3.11 -4.40
C HIS A 115 -8.53 -4.15 -4.54
N GLY A 116 -7.51 -4.12 -3.66
CA GLY A 116 -6.47 -5.16 -3.63
C GLY A 116 -7.04 -6.57 -3.37
N LEU A 117 -7.93 -6.69 -2.38
CA LEU A 117 -8.55 -7.97 -2.02
C LEU A 117 -9.37 -8.58 -3.17
N ARG A 118 -10.06 -7.76 -3.96
CA ARG A 118 -10.83 -8.23 -5.12
C ARG A 118 -9.96 -9.05 -6.08
N TYR A 119 -8.74 -8.59 -6.38
CA TYR A 119 -7.82 -9.31 -7.26
C TYR A 119 -7.18 -10.53 -6.59
N ASP A 120 -6.97 -10.48 -5.27
CA ASP A 120 -6.48 -11.63 -4.53
C ASP A 120 -7.49 -12.79 -4.56
N LEU A 121 -8.80 -12.49 -4.49
CA LEU A 121 -9.88 -13.47 -4.55
C LEU A 121 -10.01 -14.15 -5.92
N GLU A 122 -9.71 -13.46 -7.02
CA GLU A 122 -9.67 -14.03 -8.37
C GLU A 122 -8.63 -15.17 -8.53
N ASN A 123 -7.78 -15.43 -7.53
CA ASN A 123 -6.84 -16.56 -7.53
C ASN A 123 -7.40 -17.83 -6.89
N PHE A 124 -8.56 -17.75 -6.22
CA PHE A 124 -9.18 -18.88 -5.52
C PHE A 124 -10.42 -19.41 -6.26
N GLU A 125 -10.76 -18.82 -7.41
CA GLU A 125 -11.74 -19.32 -8.39
C GLU A 125 -11.02 -20.06 -9.54
#